data_AF-A0A224XXK3-F1
#
_entry.id   AF-A0A224XXK3-F1
#
_cell.length_a   1.000
_cell.length_b   1.000
_cell.length_c   1.000
_cell.angle_alpha   90.00
_cell.angle_beta   90.00
_cell.angle_gamma   90.00
#
_symmetry.space_group_name_H-M   'P 1'
#
loop_
_entity.id
_entity.type
_entity.pdbx_description
1 polymer ?
#
loop_
_entity_poly.entity_id
_entity_poly.type
_entity_poly.pdbx_seq_one_letter_code
_entity_poly.pdbx_strand_id
1 'polypeptide(L)'
;KKPWKKNLYENVGYPDNYTDISFLEELKKNINIREVTFNEAFLGASLVTQQLCIVVFFSLTFFHMYNEWISSEIAFMCICTALTLSYLGYNAVEGNSKVRMIKGLISFLLFGYLISPILKTLTESISTDTIYAMTVFMMAVHLVFFDYGIKVTIVSSSLSFNAAVFGSLCLASRLASPFDAFVLSLSAVIYFLMFPWILTKIGDSIIIVII
;
A
#
# COMPACT_ATOMS: atom_id res chain seq x y z
N LYS A 1 1.30 -24.82 67.29
CA LYS A 1 1.12 -24.62 65.81
C LYS A 1 0.11 -23.49 65.63
N LYS A 2 0.40 -22.46 64.82
CA LYS A 2 -0.59 -21.40 64.54
C LYS A 2 -1.68 -21.96 63.60
N PRO A 3 -2.98 -21.70 63.88
CA PRO A 3 -4.06 -22.16 63.02
C PRO A 3 -4.06 -21.40 61.69
N TRP A 4 -4.45 -22.08 60.62
CA TRP A 4 -4.58 -21.46 59.30
C TRP A 4 -5.70 -20.42 59.31
N LYS A 5 -5.47 -19.27 58.67
CA LYS A 5 -6.46 -18.22 58.48
C LYS A 5 -6.43 -17.78 57.02
N LYS A 6 -7.61 -17.70 56.39
CA LYS A 6 -7.75 -17.15 55.04
C LYS A 6 -7.51 -15.65 55.11
N ASN A 7 -6.47 -15.20 54.44
CA ASN A 7 -5.97 -13.84 54.60
C ASN A 7 -5.68 -13.25 53.23
N LEU A 8 -6.65 -12.52 52.68
CA LEU A 8 -6.57 -11.96 51.34
C LEU A 8 -6.08 -10.50 51.34
N TYR A 9 -6.25 -9.77 52.45
CA TYR A 9 -5.93 -8.34 52.58
C TYR A 9 -5.52 -7.96 54.02
N GLU A 10 -4.39 -8.44 54.52
CA GLU A 10 -3.89 -8.08 55.88
C GLU A 10 -3.18 -6.71 55.93
N ASN A 11 -3.72 -5.72 55.23
CA ASN A 11 -3.19 -4.36 55.25
C ASN A 11 -4.15 -3.47 56.04
N VAL A 12 -4.02 -3.47 57.37
CA VAL A 12 -4.84 -2.66 58.28
C VAL A 12 -4.01 -1.48 58.79
N GLY A 13 -4.50 -0.25 58.64
CA GLY A 13 -3.87 0.97 59.18
C GLY A 13 -3.18 1.88 58.14
N TYR A 14 -3.26 1.54 56.86
CA TYR A 14 -2.82 2.42 55.78
C TYR A 14 -3.98 3.31 55.32
N PRO A 15 -3.76 4.60 55.01
CA PRO A 15 -4.78 5.45 54.41
C PRO A 15 -5.18 4.95 53.01
N ASP A 16 -6.39 5.28 52.56
CA ASP A 16 -6.93 4.81 51.27
C ASP A 16 -6.07 5.17 50.04
N ASN A 17 -5.21 6.17 50.15
CA ASN A 17 -4.27 6.60 49.11
C ASN A 17 -2.82 6.14 49.36
N TYR A 18 -2.59 5.22 50.29
CA TYR A 18 -1.26 4.70 50.57
C TYR A 18 -0.70 3.94 49.37
N THR A 19 0.48 4.35 48.95
CA THR A 19 1.30 3.65 47.97
C THR A 19 2.64 3.39 48.63
N ASP A 20 3.09 2.14 48.63
CA ASP A 20 4.35 1.78 49.25
C ASP A 20 5.53 2.48 48.56
N ILE A 21 6.61 2.76 49.30
CA ILE A 21 7.79 3.44 48.76
C ILE A 21 8.46 2.56 47.68
N SER A 22 8.35 1.23 47.81
CA SER A 22 8.84 0.25 46.84
C SER A 22 7.98 0.14 45.57
N PHE A 23 6.79 0.77 45.54
CA PHE A 23 5.82 0.61 44.44
C PHE A 23 6.38 0.94 43.06
N LEU A 24 7.25 1.94 42.98
CA LEU A 24 7.90 2.34 41.71
C LEU A 24 9.34 1.84 41.60
N GLU A 25 9.82 1.05 42.56
CA GLU A 25 11.21 0.57 42.58
C GLU A 25 11.49 -0.38 41.40
N GLU A 26 10.48 -1.17 41.00
CA GLU A 26 10.54 -2.02 39.81
C GLU A 26 10.03 -1.34 38.53
N LEU A 27 9.72 -0.04 38.58
CA LEU A 27 9.20 0.68 37.43
C LEU A 27 10.29 0.86 36.37
N LYS A 28 10.30 -0.03 35.40
CA LYS A 28 11.19 0.05 34.26
C LYS A 28 10.54 0.87 33.13
N LYS A 29 10.96 2.12 32.98
CA LYS A 29 10.56 2.97 31.84
C LYS A 29 11.52 2.76 30.68
N ASN A 30 11.00 2.77 29.45
CA ASN A 30 11.79 2.93 28.23
C ASN A 30 12.86 1.84 27.99
N ILE A 31 12.65 0.62 28.52
CA ILE A 31 13.62 -0.50 28.45
C ILE A 31 14.08 -0.80 27.01
N ASN A 32 13.16 -0.66 26.05
CA ASN A 32 13.38 -0.97 24.65
C ASN A 32 13.35 0.27 23.75
N ILE A 33 13.61 1.46 24.29
CA ILE A 33 13.68 2.66 23.45
C ILE A 33 14.90 2.54 22.55
N ARG A 34 14.64 2.50 21.25
CA ARG A 34 15.63 2.66 20.20
C ARG A 34 15.61 4.13 19.79
N GLU A 35 16.73 4.81 19.97
CA GLU A 35 16.90 6.15 19.40
C GLU A 35 16.95 6.03 17.88
N VAL A 36 16.01 6.69 17.21
CA VAL A 36 15.95 6.72 15.75
C VAL A 36 16.83 7.89 15.29
N THR A 37 17.80 7.60 14.44
CA THR A 37 18.65 8.65 13.86
C THR A 37 17.84 9.50 12.89
N PHE A 38 18.27 10.75 12.65
CA PHE A 38 17.60 11.63 11.68
C PHE A 38 17.45 10.98 10.30
N ASN A 39 18.48 10.27 9.82
CA ASN A 39 18.45 9.60 8.52
C ASN A 39 17.42 8.48 8.47
N GLU A 40 17.35 7.64 9.50
CA GLU A 40 16.33 6.58 9.59
C GLU A 40 14.91 7.17 9.65
N ALA A 41 14.72 8.25 10.42
CA ALA A 41 13.45 8.95 10.50
C ALA A 41 13.05 9.58 9.16
N PHE A 42 14.00 10.22 8.47
CA PHE A 42 13.79 10.85 7.18
C PHE A 42 13.46 9.83 6.09
N LEU A 43 14.22 8.74 6.00
CA LEU A 43 13.95 7.65 5.06
C LEU A 43 12.61 6.96 5.33
N GLY A 44 12.28 6.72 6.60
CA GLY A 44 10.98 6.17 6.98
C GLY A 44 9.83 7.10 6.56
N ALA A 45 9.96 8.39 6.81
CA ALA A 45 8.96 9.39 6.42
C ALA A 45 8.83 9.52 4.89
N SER A 46 9.94 9.44 4.15
CA SER A 46 9.91 9.52 2.69
C SER A 46 9.19 8.34 2.06
N LEU A 47 9.37 7.12 2.58
CA LEU A 47 8.66 5.93 2.08
C LEU A 47 7.13 6.06 2.25
N VAL A 48 6.67 6.56 3.39
CA VAL A 48 5.24 6.80 3.63
C VAL A 48 4.70 7.88 2.70
N THR A 49 5.43 8.99 2.58
CA THR A 49 5.07 10.11 1.70
C THR A 49 5.00 9.66 0.24
N GLN A 50 5.94 8.83 -0.20
CA GLN A 50 5.97 8.31 -1.55
C GLN A 50 4.74 7.43 -1.86
N GLN A 51 4.35 6.53 -0.95
CA GLN A 51 3.13 5.73 -1.14
C GLN A 51 1.86 6.60 -1.17
N LEU A 52 1.81 7.66 -0.36
CA LEU A 52 0.73 8.64 -0.43
C LEU A 52 0.71 9.33 -1.81
N CYS A 53 1.87 9.79 -2.31
CA CYS A 53 1.98 10.38 -3.64
C CYS A 53 1.53 9.42 -4.74
N ILE A 54 1.88 8.13 -4.68
CA ILE A 54 1.42 7.12 -5.65
C ILE A 54 -0.11 7.03 -5.68
N VAL A 55 -0.76 6.96 -4.50
CA VAL A 55 -2.22 6.93 -4.40
C VAL A 55 -2.84 8.19 -5.00
N VAL A 56 -2.24 9.36 -4.75
CA VAL A 56 -2.69 10.63 -5.32
C VAL A 56 -2.50 10.65 -6.83
N PHE A 57 -1.35 10.24 -7.36
CA PHE A 57 -1.11 10.17 -8.81
C PHE A 57 -2.06 9.20 -9.51
N PHE A 58 -2.34 8.05 -8.91
CA PHE A 58 -3.35 7.13 -9.43
C PHE A 58 -4.74 7.79 -9.45
N SER A 59 -5.13 8.46 -8.37
CA SER A 59 -6.43 9.15 -8.28
C SER A 59 -6.53 10.31 -9.27
N LEU A 60 -5.44 11.04 -9.51
CA LEU A 60 -5.34 12.07 -10.54
C LEU A 60 -5.43 11.48 -11.94
N THR A 61 -4.82 10.33 -12.19
CA THR A 61 -4.94 9.61 -13.47
C THR A 61 -6.39 9.27 -13.76
N PHE A 62 -7.10 8.69 -12.78
CA PHE A 62 -8.54 8.48 -12.87
C PHE A 62 -9.29 9.78 -13.16
N PHE A 63 -9.02 10.84 -12.42
CA PHE A 63 -9.71 12.12 -12.58
C PHE A 63 -9.52 12.72 -13.97
N HIS A 64 -8.31 12.65 -14.53
CA HIS A 64 -8.02 13.14 -15.88
C HIS A 64 -8.69 12.29 -16.97
N MET A 65 -8.73 10.96 -16.79
CA MET A 65 -9.44 10.07 -17.71
C MET A 65 -10.96 10.28 -17.62
N TYR A 66 -11.49 10.45 -16.41
CA TYR A 66 -12.92 10.66 -16.17
C TYR A 66 -13.44 11.96 -16.80
N ASN A 67 -12.64 13.03 -16.77
CA ASN A 67 -12.96 14.31 -17.42
C ASN A 67 -12.56 14.37 -18.91
N GLU A 68 -12.08 13.26 -19.49
CA GLU A 68 -11.60 13.19 -20.87
C GLU A 68 -10.47 14.18 -21.21
N TRP A 69 -9.70 14.62 -20.21
CA TRP A 69 -8.54 15.51 -20.43
C TRP A 69 -7.34 14.76 -21.00
N ILE A 70 -7.26 13.45 -20.73
CA ILE A 70 -6.25 12.56 -21.28
C ILE A 70 -6.96 11.44 -22.02
N SER A 71 -6.62 11.29 -23.30
CA SER A 71 -7.06 10.15 -24.12
C SER A 71 -6.49 8.86 -23.56
N SER A 72 -7.31 7.83 -23.42
CA SER A 72 -6.90 6.51 -22.91
C SER A 72 -5.79 5.88 -23.74
N GLU A 73 -5.70 6.20 -25.03
CA GLU A 73 -4.62 5.77 -25.93
C GLU A 73 -3.28 6.38 -25.52
N ILE A 74 -3.25 7.65 -25.13
CA ILE A 74 -2.02 8.32 -24.68
C ILE A 74 -1.58 7.71 -23.35
N ALA A 75 -2.50 7.54 -22.40
CA ALA A 75 -2.22 6.89 -21.13
C ALA A 75 -1.70 5.45 -21.33
N PHE A 76 -2.32 4.68 -22.23
CA PHE A 76 -1.86 3.34 -22.60
C PHE A 76 -0.45 3.34 -23.20
N MET A 77 -0.17 4.27 -24.12
CA MET A 77 1.17 4.41 -24.71
C MET A 77 2.22 4.75 -23.65
N CYS A 78 1.92 5.66 -22.71
CA CYS A 78 2.79 5.96 -21.58
C CYS A 78 3.06 4.70 -20.73
N ILE A 79 2.03 3.91 -20.41
CA ILE A 79 2.17 2.64 -19.68
C ILE A 79 3.06 1.65 -20.45
N CYS A 80 2.84 1.50 -21.75
CA CYS A 80 3.67 0.64 -22.60
C CYS A 80 5.12 1.11 -22.60
N THR A 81 5.39 2.41 -22.72
CA THR A 81 6.75 2.94 -22.65
C THR A 81 7.40 2.67 -21.29
N ALA A 82 6.68 2.88 -20.18
CA ALA A 82 7.17 2.59 -18.84
C ALA A 82 7.49 1.09 -18.64
N LEU A 83 6.63 0.20 -19.15
CA LEU A 83 6.85 -1.25 -19.13
C LEU A 83 8.09 -1.65 -19.94
N THR A 84 8.26 -1.08 -21.14
CA THR A 84 9.43 -1.36 -21.98
C THR A 84 10.73 -0.87 -21.33
N LEU A 85 10.75 0.33 -20.76
CA LEU A 85 11.90 0.86 -20.03
C LEU A 85 12.23 -0.01 -18.81
N SER A 86 11.21 -0.42 -18.06
CA SER A 86 11.37 -1.31 -16.91
C SER A 86 11.95 -2.67 -17.32
N TYR A 87 11.48 -3.22 -18.44
CA TYR A 87 12.02 -4.46 -19.01
C TYR A 87 13.47 -4.31 -19.46
N LEU A 88 13.82 -3.20 -20.14
CA LEU A 88 15.21 -2.92 -20.54
C LEU A 88 16.13 -2.77 -19.32
N GLY A 89 15.69 -2.06 -18.29
CA GLY A 89 16.40 -1.93 -17.02
C GLY A 89 16.61 -3.28 -16.33
N TYR A 90 15.57 -4.11 -16.26
CA TYR A 90 15.68 -5.46 -15.71
C TYR A 90 16.69 -6.33 -16.49
N ASN A 91 16.66 -6.32 -17.82
CA ASN A 91 17.62 -7.07 -18.64
C ASN A 91 19.07 -6.62 -18.46
N ALA A 92 19.30 -5.33 -18.19
CA ALA A 92 20.64 -4.81 -17.92
C ALA A 92 21.21 -5.33 -16.59
N VAL A 93 20.35 -5.69 -15.62
CA VAL A 93 20.73 -6.12 -14.27
C VAL A 93 20.75 -7.64 -14.14
N GLU A 94 19.70 -8.33 -14.57
CA GLU A 94 19.52 -9.78 -14.45
C GLU A 94 19.31 -10.38 -15.85
N GLY A 95 20.37 -10.89 -16.47
CA GLY A 95 20.38 -11.46 -17.84
C GLY A 95 19.62 -12.80 -17.99
N ASN A 96 18.43 -12.91 -17.41
CA ASN A 96 17.66 -14.15 -17.31
C ASN A 96 16.72 -14.37 -18.52
N SER A 97 16.06 -15.53 -18.59
CA SER A 97 15.31 -15.98 -19.79
C SER A 97 14.18 -15.02 -20.26
N LYS A 98 14.41 -14.34 -21.40
CA LYS A 98 13.54 -13.29 -22.00
C LYS A 98 12.13 -13.77 -22.38
N VAL A 99 12.00 -15.03 -22.79
CA VAL A 99 10.76 -15.57 -23.37
C VAL A 99 9.63 -15.72 -22.35
N ARG A 100 9.97 -16.05 -21.09
CA ARG A 100 8.94 -16.28 -20.05
C ARG A 100 8.25 -14.98 -19.64
N MET A 101 9.02 -13.92 -19.47
CA MET A 101 8.52 -12.60 -19.05
C MET A 101 7.63 -11.97 -20.13
N ILE A 102 8.08 -12.00 -21.39
CA ILE A 102 7.30 -11.49 -22.53
C ILE A 102 5.98 -12.26 -22.68
N LYS A 103 6.01 -13.60 -22.57
CA LYS A 103 4.79 -14.42 -22.61
C LYS A 103 3.82 -14.06 -21.47
N GLY A 104 4.34 -13.85 -20.26
CA GLY A 104 3.54 -13.41 -19.12
C GLY A 104 2.89 -12.04 -19.34
N LEU A 105 3.66 -11.07 -19.85
CA LEU A 105 3.16 -9.72 -20.15
C LEU A 105 2.07 -9.74 -21.23
N ILE A 106 2.30 -10.46 -22.33
CA ILE A 106 1.30 -10.60 -23.41
C ILE A 106 0.04 -11.26 -22.88
N SER A 107 0.17 -12.34 -22.11
CA SER A 107 -0.95 -13.02 -21.47
C SER A 107 -1.75 -12.05 -20.60
N PHE A 108 -1.06 -11.30 -19.72
CA PHE A 108 -1.70 -10.33 -18.83
C PHE A 108 -2.44 -9.22 -19.58
N LEU A 109 -1.82 -8.62 -20.62
CA LEU A 109 -2.46 -7.58 -21.43
C LEU A 109 -3.69 -8.12 -22.17
N LEU A 110 -3.59 -9.31 -22.76
CA LEU A 110 -4.66 -9.90 -23.57
C LEU A 110 -5.84 -10.30 -22.68
N PHE A 111 -5.60 -11.05 -21.60
CA PHE A 111 -6.67 -11.42 -20.66
C PHE A 111 -7.26 -10.19 -19.94
N GLY A 112 -6.42 -9.24 -19.54
CA GLY A 112 -6.88 -8.00 -18.91
C GLY A 112 -7.84 -7.23 -19.82
N TYR A 113 -7.52 -7.11 -21.11
CA TYR A 113 -8.39 -6.43 -22.07
C TYR A 113 -9.70 -7.18 -22.29
N LEU A 114 -9.65 -8.52 -22.42
CA LEU A 114 -10.85 -9.35 -22.59
C LEU A 114 -11.79 -9.28 -21.39
N ILE A 115 -11.25 -9.18 -20.18
CA ILE A 115 -12.04 -9.16 -18.93
C ILE A 115 -12.53 -7.74 -18.62
N SER A 116 -11.95 -6.69 -19.22
CA SER A 116 -12.30 -5.30 -18.93
C SER A 116 -13.79 -4.94 -19.04
N PRO A 117 -14.58 -5.41 -20.03
CA PRO A 117 -16.02 -5.16 -20.08
C PRO A 117 -16.75 -5.70 -18.83
N ILE A 118 -16.29 -6.83 -18.29
CA ILE A 118 -16.84 -7.45 -17.08
C ILE A 118 -16.46 -6.59 -15.86
N LEU A 119 -15.20 -6.14 -15.78
CA LEU A 119 -14.73 -5.29 -14.69
C LEU A 119 -15.47 -3.96 -14.61
N LYS A 120 -15.72 -3.33 -15.77
CA LYS A 120 -16.51 -2.09 -15.86
C LYS A 120 -17.94 -2.30 -15.37
N THR A 121 -18.59 -3.39 -15.79
CA THR A 121 -20.01 -3.61 -15.51
C THR A 121 -20.28 -4.14 -14.10
N LEU A 122 -19.30 -4.78 -13.44
CA LEU A 122 -19.48 -5.40 -12.13
C LEU A 122 -19.97 -4.44 -11.03
N THR A 123 -19.45 -3.22 -11.02
CA THR A 123 -19.77 -2.21 -10.00
C THR A 123 -20.61 -1.06 -10.58
N GLU A 124 -21.14 -1.23 -11.79
CA GLU A 124 -21.85 -0.17 -12.50
C GLU A 124 -23.20 0.19 -11.84
N SER A 125 -23.88 -0.80 -11.25
CA SER A 125 -25.16 -0.64 -10.55
C SER A 125 -25.06 0.02 -9.17
N ILE A 126 -23.84 0.17 -8.64
CA ILE A 126 -23.58 0.79 -7.35
C ILE A 126 -23.54 2.32 -7.53
N SER A 127 -24.01 3.08 -6.53
CA SER A 127 -24.04 4.54 -6.60
C SER A 127 -22.64 5.15 -6.65
N THR A 128 -22.49 6.30 -7.29
CA THR A 128 -21.20 7.01 -7.43
C THR A 128 -20.59 7.37 -6.08
N ASP A 129 -21.41 7.84 -5.14
CA ASP A 129 -20.91 8.27 -3.82
C ASP A 129 -20.35 7.10 -3.01
N THR A 130 -21.01 5.95 -3.09
CA THR A 130 -20.52 4.73 -2.42
C THR A 130 -19.28 4.18 -3.10
N ILE A 131 -19.17 4.28 -4.43
CA ILE A 131 -17.94 3.94 -5.16
C ILE A 131 -16.76 4.80 -4.69
N TYR A 132 -16.92 6.13 -4.63
CA TYR A 132 -15.84 6.99 -4.15
C TYR A 132 -15.48 6.73 -2.69
N ALA A 133 -16.48 6.54 -1.82
CA ALA A 133 -16.23 6.18 -0.42
C ALA A 133 -15.47 4.85 -0.28
N MET A 134 -15.88 3.82 -1.03
CA MET A 134 -15.22 2.51 -1.04
C MET A 134 -13.80 2.59 -1.60
N THR A 135 -13.56 3.37 -2.66
CA THR A 135 -12.22 3.58 -3.19
C THR A 135 -11.32 4.26 -2.16
N VAL A 136 -11.76 5.34 -1.51
CA VAL A 136 -10.97 6.03 -0.47
C VAL A 136 -10.66 5.08 0.69
N PHE A 137 -11.66 4.31 1.15
CA PHE A 137 -11.44 3.31 2.18
C PHE A 137 -10.41 2.26 1.76
N MET A 138 -10.48 1.77 0.53
CA MET A 138 -9.56 0.75 0.02
C MET A 138 -8.15 1.28 -0.21
N MET A 139 -8.01 2.55 -0.60
CA MET A 139 -6.71 3.24 -0.64
C MET A 139 -6.14 3.42 0.78
N ALA A 140 -6.98 3.70 1.78
CA ALA A 140 -6.55 3.75 3.17
C ALA A 140 -6.09 2.37 3.67
N VAL A 141 -6.83 1.30 3.36
CA VAL A 141 -6.42 -0.08 3.64
C VAL A 141 -5.09 -0.40 2.94
N HIS A 142 -4.94 -0.02 1.68
CA HIS A 142 -3.68 -0.19 0.96
C HIS A 142 -2.51 0.47 1.73
N LEU A 143 -2.64 1.73 2.11
CA LEU A 143 -1.60 2.47 2.85
C LEU A 143 -1.31 1.86 4.23
N VAL A 144 -2.33 1.44 4.99
CA VAL A 144 -2.13 0.86 6.33
C VAL A 144 -1.40 -0.48 6.28
N PHE A 145 -1.71 -1.32 5.30
CA PHE A 145 -1.18 -2.69 5.19
C PHE A 145 0.05 -2.80 4.29
N PHE A 146 0.49 -1.70 3.68
CA PHE A 146 1.66 -1.68 2.80
C PHE A 146 2.96 -1.99 3.58
N ASP A 147 3.89 -2.69 2.94
CA ASP A 147 5.18 -3.03 3.53
C ASP A 147 6.20 -1.91 3.34
N TYR A 148 6.34 -1.09 4.39
CA TYR A 148 7.32 -0.01 4.45
C TYR A 148 8.73 -0.48 4.87
N GLY A 149 8.99 -1.79 4.95
CA GLY A 149 10.28 -2.34 5.37
C GLY A 149 10.45 -2.42 6.89
N ILE A 150 9.36 -2.28 7.66
CA ILE A 150 9.37 -2.41 9.12
C ILE A 150 8.84 -3.81 9.48
N LYS A 151 9.54 -4.50 10.39
CA LYS A 151 9.11 -5.80 10.96
C LYS A 151 7.92 -5.62 11.92
N VAL A 152 6.76 -5.23 11.40
CA VAL A 152 5.50 -5.14 12.14
C VAL A 152 4.54 -6.22 11.62
N THR A 153 3.88 -6.93 12.53
CA THR A 153 2.97 -8.05 12.22
C THR A 153 1.67 -7.65 11.53
N ILE A 154 1.38 -6.35 11.43
CA ILE A 154 0.16 -5.82 10.82
C ILE A 154 0.29 -5.77 9.29
N VAL A 155 1.51 -5.76 8.75
CA VAL A 155 1.78 -5.57 7.33
C VAL A 155 1.44 -6.82 6.51
N SER A 156 0.73 -6.64 5.39
CA SER A 156 0.43 -7.71 4.44
C SER A 156 0.44 -7.18 3.01
N SER A 157 1.52 -7.48 2.28
CA SER A 157 1.69 -7.03 0.88
C SER A 157 0.55 -7.49 -0.03
N SER A 158 0.04 -8.71 0.19
CA SER A 158 -1.10 -9.25 -0.59
C SER A 158 -2.40 -8.51 -0.29
N LEU A 159 -2.69 -8.22 0.98
CA LEU A 159 -3.90 -7.48 1.36
C LEU A 159 -3.84 -6.04 0.84
N SER A 160 -2.69 -5.39 1.01
CA SER A 160 -2.44 -4.03 0.51
C SER A 160 -2.60 -3.93 -1.01
N PHE A 161 -2.00 -4.85 -1.77
CA PHE A 161 -2.13 -4.86 -3.24
C PHE A 161 -3.57 -5.15 -3.69
N ASN A 162 -4.23 -6.14 -3.08
CA ASN A 162 -5.63 -6.46 -3.41
C ASN A 162 -6.59 -5.32 -3.10
N ALA A 163 -6.36 -4.59 -2.00
CA ALA A 163 -7.16 -3.40 -1.66
C ALA A 163 -7.01 -2.31 -2.73
N ALA A 164 -5.78 -2.00 -3.16
CA ALA A 164 -5.55 -1.01 -4.19
C ALA A 164 -6.17 -1.38 -5.55
N VAL A 165 -6.03 -2.64 -5.96
CA VAL A 165 -6.66 -3.16 -7.19
C VAL A 165 -8.18 -3.11 -7.10
N PHE A 166 -8.76 -3.45 -5.95
CA PHE A 166 -10.20 -3.35 -5.73
C PHE A 166 -10.68 -1.88 -5.75
N GLY A 167 -9.93 -0.95 -5.15
CA GLY A 167 -10.21 0.48 -5.24
C GLY A 167 -10.19 1.00 -6.68
N SER A 168 -9.25 0.53 -7.50
CA SER A 168 -9.21 0.79 -8.95
C SER A 168 -10.41 0.19 -9.68
N LEU A 169 -10.81 -1.02 -9.33
CA LEU A 169 -11.95 -1.71 -9.93
C LEU A 169 -13.27 -0.95 -9.68
N CYS A 170 -13.45 -0.42 -8.46
CA CYS A 170 -14.60 0.43 -8.15
C CYS A 170 -14.66 1.66 -9.05
N LEU A 171 -13.53 2.34 -9.27
CA LEU A 171 -13.44 3.51 -10.14
C LEU A 171 -13.66 3.16 -11.62
N ALA A 172 -13.20 1.99 -12.07
CA ALA A 172 -13.26 1.57 -13.47
C ALA A 172 -14.69 1.61 -14.06
N SER A 173 -15.71 1.34 -13.24
CA SER A 173 -17.13 1.37 -13.67
C SER A 173 -17.67 2.77 -13.98
N ARG A 174 -16.92 3.83 -13.67
CA ARG A 174 -17.31 5.23 -13.92
C ARG A 174 -16.73 5.81 -15.19
N LEU A 175 -15.83 5.10 -15.87
CA LEU A 175 -15.26 5.57 -17.13
C LEU A 175 -16.19 5.20 -18.30
N ALA A 176 -16.07 5.93 -19.40
CA ALA A 176 -16.99 5.84 -20.54
C ALA A 176 -16.89 4.48 -21.26
N SER A 177 -15.67 4.01 -21.54
CA SER A 177 -15.43 2.82 -22.35
C SER A 177 -14.79 1.66 -21.57
N PRO A 178 -15.00 0.40 -22.01
CA PRO A 178 -14.24 -0.75 -21.49
C PRO A 178 -12.73 -0.62 -21.72
N PHE A 179 -12.29 0.13 -22.73
CA PHE A 179 -10.86 0.37 -22.95
C PHE A 179 -10.29 1.26 -21.85
N ASP A 180 -11.03 2.29 -21.41
CA ASP A 180 -10.60 3.18 -20.33
C ASP A 180 -10.49 2.41 -19.00
N ALA A 181 -11.45 1.52 -18.73
CA ALA A 181 -11.42 0.64 -17.57
C ALA A 181 -10.21 -0.31 -17.58
N PHE A 182 -9.79 -0.77 -18.77
CA PHE A 182 -8.61 -1.59 -18.94
C PHE A 182 -7.34 -0.79 -18.65
N VAL A 183 -7.23 0.41 -19.25
CA VAL A 183 -6.08 1.31 -19.05
C VAL A 183 -5.94 1.70 -17.58
N LEU A 184 -7.02 2.05 -16.89
CA LEU A 184 -6.99 2.37 -15.46
C LEU A 184 -6.54 1.16 -14.62
N SER A 185 -7.03 -0.04 -14.93
CA SER A 185 -6.63 -1.27 -14.24
C SER A 185 -5.16 -1.61 -14.47
N LEU A 186 -4.64 -1.36 -15.68
CA LEU A 186 -3.21 -1.46 -15.96
C LEU A 186 -2.41 -0.43 -15.15
N SER A 187 -2.85 0.82 -15.12
CA SER A 187 -2.23 1.87 -14.30
C SER A 187 -2.14 1.44 -12.84
N ALA A 188 -3.19 0.84 -12.27
CA ALA A 188 -3.16 0.35 -10.89
C ALA A 188 -2.05 -0.70 -10.65
N VAL A 189 -1.84 -1.64 -11.58
CA VAL A 189 -0.75 -2.60 -11.47
C VAL A 189 0.62 -1.91 -11.59
N ILE A 190 0.76 -0.91 -12.46
CA ILE A 190 2.02 -0.14 -12.55
C ILE A 190 2.29 0.62 -11.25
N TYR A 191 1.31 1.37 -10.75
CA TYR A 191 1.45 2.22 -9.57
C TYR A 191 1.63 1.41 -8.27
N PHE A 192 0.86 0.35 -8.05
CA PHE A 192 0.81 -0.33 -6.75
C PHE A 192 1.65 -1.63 -6.69
N LEU A 193 2.11 -2.15 -7.82
CA LEU A 193 2.97 -3.34 -7.86
C LEU A 193 4.35 -3.02 -8.44
N MET A 194 4.41 -2.51 -9.67
CA MET A 194 5.70 -2.36 -10.35
C MET A 194 6.54 -1.23 -9.76
N PHE A 195 5.94 -0.06 -9.51
CA PHE A 195 6.68 1.09 -9.01
C PHE A 195 7.31 0.83 -7.63
N PRO A 196 6.58 0.31 -6.62
CA PRO A 196 7.19 -0.04 -5.34
C PRO A 196 8.26 -1.14 -5.47
N TRP A 197 8.04 -2.12 -6.35
CA TRP A 197 9.04 -3.17 -6.60
C TRP A 197 10.35 -2.60 -7.17
N ILE A 198 10.26 -1.67 -8.13
CA ILE A 198 11.44 -1.00 -8.70
C ILE A 198 12.19 -0.22 -7.60
N LEU A 199 11.46 0.50 -6.74
CA LEU A 199 12.06 1.26 -5.63
C LEU A 199 12.80 0.36 -4.63
N THR A 200 12.22 -0.78 -4.26
CA THR A 200 12.90 -1.73 -3.36
C THR A 200 14.19 -2.30 -3.95
N LYS A 201 14.29 -2.43 -5.28
CA LYS A 201 15.52 -2.87 -5.98
C LYS A 201 16.57 -1.77 -6.08
N ILE A 202 16.17 -0.51 -6.12
CA ILE A 202 17.09 0.65 -6.17
C ILE A 202 17.80 0.86 -4.82
N GLY A 203 17.24 0.36 -3.71
CA GLY A 203 17.87 0.35 -2.38
C GLY A 203 18.06 1.74 -1.76
N ASP A 204 18.67 1.82 -0.58
CA ASP A 204 18.86 3.00 0.33
C ASP A 204 19.53 4.26 -0.28
N SER A 205 19.64 4.34 -1.60
CA SER A 205 20.08 5.53 -2.31
C SER A 205 19.08 6.66 -2.09
N ILE A 206 19.59 7.86 -1.78
CA ILE A 206 18.89 9.15 -1.66
C ILE A 206 17.90 9.41 -2.83
N ILE A 207 18.08 8.73 -3.95
CA ILE A 207 17.22 8.74 -5.14
C ILE A 207 15.76 8.37 -4.82
N ILE A 208 15.48 7.51 -3.82
CA ILE A 208 14.11 7.17 -3.39
C ILE A 208 13.32 8.42 -2.94
N VAL A 209 14.00 9.47 -2.48
CA VAL A 209 13.39 10.69 -1.94
C VAL A 209 12.94 11.67 -3.04
N ILE A 210 13.46 11.53 -4.26
CA ILE A 210 13.31 12.53 -5.34
C ILE A 210 12.19 12.16 -6.34
N ILE A 211 11.69 10.91 -6.31
CA ILE A 211 10.65 10.39 -7.21
C ILE A 211 9.31 10.30 -6.48
#